data_AF-W3A3X3-F1
#
_entry.id   AF-W3A3X3-F1
#
_cell.length_a   1.000
_cell.length_b   1.000
_cell.length_c   1.000
_cell.angle_alpha   90.00
_cell.angle_beta   90.00
_cell.angle_gamma   90.00
#
_symmetry.space_group_name_H-M   'P 1'
#
loop_
_entity.id
_entity.type
_entity.pdbx_description
1 polymer ?
#
loop_
_entity_poly.entity_id
_entity_poly.type
_entity_poly.pdbx_seq_one_letter_code
_entity_poly.pdbx_strand_id
1 'polypeptide(L)'
;MATSVSSSAARIADRMRSFKKGIDADETRRRREDTTIQIRKNRREERLNQRRRMISMEHNNIMETPMQTTSTSLDEPMRSLNGVSVSDLPKIAAMIQSLDPMEQSNAVSKLRRLLSLETNPPIQEVINLGVVPLLVEFLKQHDRPEMQFEAAWALTNIASGTTEHTEEVIRCGAVELLCTLLLSTNEDVCEQAVWALGNISGDSPQCRDLVLNAGAMMPLLAVLRRNSGKLTILRNATWTLSNLCRGKPRPDFDLVRPALDLLPHLIHSRDEEVVTDACWTLSYLSDGTTSNIQAVIDAGVCSRIVDLVGHTVPSIQTPTLRTIGNILTGTDQQTQLMLDLVVLPRLVPLLKHDKKIIRKEACWAISNITAGSQSQIQEVIDANVIPPLLFQLMSAEFDVQKEAAWAITNATSGGSTEQIKYLVQQGTAHLVASV
;
A
#
# COMPACT_ATOMS: atom_id res chain seq x y z
N MET A 1 -57.56 26.57 -11.46
CA MET A 1 -56.18 27.11 -11.51
C MET A 1 -55.44 26.76 -10.21
N ALA A 2 -55.10 25.48 -10.00
CA ALA A 2 -54.50 25.03 -8.75
C ALA A 2 -53.53 23.85 -9.00
N THR A 3 -52.40 24.10 -9.67
CA THR A 3 -51.36 23.07 -9.84
C THR A 3 -49.91 23.59 -9.90
N SER A 4 -49.62 24.89 -9.73
CA SER A 4 -48.24 25.40 -9.87
C SER A 4 -47.44 25.58 -8.57
N VAL A 5 -48.04 25.43 -7.38
CA VAL A 5 -47.38 25.75 -6.10
C VAL A 5 -46.66 24.54 -5.45
N SER A 6 -46.97 23.30 -5.87
CA SER A 6 -46.44 22.07 -5.24
C SER A 6 -44.98 21.73 -5.65
N SER A 7 -44.54 22.12 -6.85
CA SER A 7 -43.21 21.72 -7.36
C SER A 7 -42.04 22.51 -6.75
N SER A 8 -42.28 23.73 -6.26
CA SER A 8 -41.24 24.57 -5.65
C SER A 8 -40.94 24.12 -4.22
N ALA A 9 -41.97 23.78 -3.43
CA ALA A 9 -41.80 23.28 -2.06
C ALA A 9 -41.08 21.93 -2.02
N ALA A 10 -41.38 21.02 -2.96
CA ALA A 10 -40.67 19.74 -3.09
C ALA A 10 -39.19 19.93 -3.48
N ARG A 11 -38.88 20.84 -4.40
CA ARG A 11 -37.48 21.17 -4.78
C ARG A 11 -36.71 21.85 -3.66
N ILE A 12 -37.37 22.67 -2.84
CA ILE A 12 -36.77 23.29 -1.65
C ILE A 12 -36.52 22.23 -0.56
N ALA A 13 -37.45 21.28 -0.38
CA ALA A 13 -37.28 20.16 0.55
C ALA A 13 -36.16 19.20 0.12
N ASP A 14 -36.03 18.90 -1.18
CA ASP A 14 -34.91 18.09 -1.71
C ASP A 14 -33.58 18.84 -1.64
N ARG A 15 -33.57 20.16 -1.87
CA ARG A 15 -32.40 21.01 -1.60
C ARG A 15 -32.03 21.04 -0.12
N MET A 16 -33.01 21.11 0.79
CA MET A 16 -32.76 21.04 2.24
C MET A 16 -32.30 19.65 2.69
N ARG A 17 -32.77 18.56 2.08
CA ARG A 17 -32.28 17.19 2.34
C ARG A 17 -30.86 16.98 1.84
N SER A 18 -30.52 17.56 0.69
CA SER A 18 -29.14 17.53 0.16
C SER A 18 -28.20 18.46 0.93
N PHE A 19 -28.69 19.57 1.49
CA PHE A 19 -27.91 20.43 2.38
C PHE A 19 -27.70 19.85 3.78
N LYS A 20 -28.66 19.02 4.28
CA LYS A 20 -28.54 18.29 5.56
C LYS A 20 -27.74 17.00 5.47
N LYS A 21 -27.48 16.47 4.27
CA LYS A 21 -26.39 15.51 4.09
C LYS A 21 -25.10 16.31 4.12
N GLY A 22 -24.54 16.49 5.30
CA GLY A 22 -23.11 16.79 5.43
C GLY A 22 -22.34 15.84 4.51
N ILE A 23 -21.23 16.32 3.94
CA ILE A 23 -20.33 15.56 3.08
C ILE A 23 -20.23 14.14 3.64
N ASP A 24 -20.71 13.15 2.88
CA ASP A 24 -20.70 11.76 3.31
C ASP A 24 -19.24 11.39 3.58
N ALA A 25 -18.91 11.24 4.87
CA ALA A 25 -17.56 10.99 5.33
C ALA A 25 -17.04 9.67 4.71
N ASP A 26 -17.94 8.71 4.44
CA ASP A 26 -17.61 7.47 3.77
C ASP A 26 -17.35 7.66 2.27
N GLU A 27 -18.08 8.55 1.58
CA GLU A 27 -17.83 8.85 0.16
C GLU A 27 -16.49 9.59 -0.03
N THR A 28 -16.16 10.52 0.87
CA THR A 28 -14.86 11.21 0.86
C THR A 28 -13.72 10.26 1.20
N ARG A 29 -13.92 9.33 2.14
CA ARG A 29 -12.96 8.28 2.50
C ARG A 29 -12.70 7.32 1.33
N ARG A 30 -13.75 6.91 0.60
CA ARG A 30 -13.63 6.10 -0.63
C ARG A 30 -12.81 6.81 -1.72
N ARG A 31 -13.10 8.09 -2.02
CA ARG A 31 -12.31 8.87 -3.01
C ARG A 31 -10.84 9.05 -2.62
N ARG A 32 -10.52 9.16 -1.32
CA ARG A 32 -9.14 9.19 -0.79
C ARG A 32 -8.41 7.86 -1.01
N GLU A 33 -9.13 6.75 -0.94
CA GLU A 33 -8.61 5.41 -1.19
C GLU A 33 -8.34 5.17 -2.66
N ASP A 34 -9.24 5.54 -3.56
CA ASP A 34 -9.06 5.37 -5.00
C ASP A 34 -7.80 6.08 -5.52
N THR A 35 -7.56 7.31 -5.06
CA THR A 35 -6.34 8.07 -5.40
C THR A 35 -5.07 7.38 -4.87
N THR A 36 -5.14 6.82 -3.66
CA THR A 36 -4.03 6.07 -3.05
C THR A 36 -3.79 4.74 -3.75
N ILE A 37 -4.86 4.09 -4.22
CA ILE A 37 -4.80 2.84 -4.99
C ILE A 37 -4.12 3.08 -6.33
N GLN A 38 -4.47 4.14 -7.06
CA GLN A 38 -3.87 4.47 -8.36
C GLN A 38 -2.38 4.79 -8.26
N ILE A 39 -1.98 5.64 -7.30
CA ILE A 39 -0.57 5.98 -7.05
C ILE A 39 0.25 4.72 -6.76
N ARG A 40 -0.35 3.71 -6.12
CA ARG A 40 0.38 2.47 -5.76
C ARG A 40 0.27 1.35 -6.78
N LYS A 41 -0.75 1.34 -7.63
CA LYS A 41 -0.73 0.52 -8.85
C LYS A 41 0.48 0.94 -9.70
N ASN A 42 0.68 2.25 -9.84
CA ASN A 42 1.88 2.79 -10.48
C ASN A 42 3.16 2.41 -9.72
N ARG A 43 3.19 2.43 -8.38
CA ARG A 43 4.38 1.95 -7.62
C ARG A 43 4.64 0.45 -7.75
N ARG A 44 3.61 -0.41 -7.82
CA ARG A 44 3.75 -1.85 -8.06
C ARG A 44 4.40 -2.08 -9.42
N GLU A 45 3.93 -1.37 -10.43
CA GLU A 45 4.49 -1.38 -11.79
C GLU A 45 5.91 -0.79 -11.84
N GLU A 46 6.18 0.32 -11.15
CA GLU A 46 7.52 0.91 -11.03
C GLU A 46 8.50 -0.01 -10.32
N ARG A 47 8.11 -0.69 -9.24
CA ARG A 47 8.96 -1.68 -8.54
C ARG A 47 9.25 -2.89 -9.41
N LEU A 48 8.24 -3.37 -10.15
CA LEU A 48 8.41 -4.44 -11.13
C LEU A 48 9.39 -4.01 -12.24
N ASN A 49 9.24 -2.81 -12.77
CA ASN A 49 10.12 -2.26 -13.81
C ASN A 49 11.54 -1.98 -13.28
N GLN A 50 11.70 -1.50 -12.04
CA GLN A 50 13.00 -1.36 -11.38
C GLN A 50 13.68 -2.72 -11.23
N ARG A 51 12.94 -3.77 -10.84
CA ARG A 51 13.49 -5.11 -10.73
C ARG A 51 13.87 -5.67 -12.10
N ARG A 52 13.02 -5.54 -13.11
CA ARG A 52 13.33 -5.91 -14.52
C ARG A 52 14.62 -5.24 -15.01
N ARG A 53 14.83 -3.95 -14.68
CA ARG A 53 16.08 -3.22 -14.97
C ARG A 53 17.29 -3.78 -14.24
N MET A 54 17.17 -4.09 -12.94
CA MET A 54 18.27 -4.70 -12.17
C MET A 54 18.68 -6.06 -12.74
N ILE A 55 17.70 -6.89 -13.15
CA ILE A 55 17.96 -8.20 -13.77
C ILE A 55 18.67 -8.05 -15.13
N SER A 56 18.27 -7.06 -15.93
CA SER A 56 18.92 -6.70 -17.20
C SER A 56 20.39 -6.29 -16.98
N MET A 57 20.66 -5.52 -15.92
CA MET A 57 22.01 -5.05 -15.57
C MET A 57 22.91 -6.14 -14.97
N GLU A 58 22.39 -6.99 -14.08
CA GLU A 58 23.14 -8.11 -13.47
C GLU A 58 23.59 -9.14 -14.52
N HIS A 59 22.82 -9.32 -15.60
CA HIS A 59 23.17 -10.25 -16.68
C HIS A 59 24.05 -9.63 -17.80
N ASN A 60 24.01 -8.31 -18.00
CA ASN A 60 24.89 -7.63 -18.96
C ASN A 60 26.36 -7.60 -18.52
N ASN A 61 26.67 -7.80 -17.24
CA ASN A 61 28.03 -7.93 -16.74
C ASN A 61 28.71 -9.29 -17.01
N ILE A 62 28.04 -10.24 -17.69
CA ILE A 62 28.57 -11.59 -17.97
C ILE A 62 28.90 -11.82 -19.46
N MET A 63 28.50 -10.95 -20.38
CA MET A 63 28.91 -11.05 -21.79
C MET A 63 29.11 -9.67 -22.43
N GLU A 64 30.33 -9.14 -22.35
CA GLU A 64 30.79 -8.16 -23.33
C GLU A 64 31.25 -8.90 -24.59
N THR A 65 30.49 -8.82 -25.67
CA THR A 65 31.05 -8.93 -27.03
C THR A 65 30.32 -7.94 -27.94
N PRO A 66 31.04 -7.08 -28.67
CA PRO A 66 30.40 -5.99 -29.41
C PRO A 66 29.90 -6.50 -30.76
N MET A 67 28.60 -6.40 -31.04
CA MET A 67 28.07 -6.60 -32.38
C MET A 67 27.54 -5.31 -33.01
N GLN A 68 28.00 -5.14 -34.24
CA GLN A 68 27.87 -4.00 -35.12
C GLN A 68 26.42 -3.73 -35.53
N THR A 69 26.11 -2.44 -35.62
CA THR A 69 24.87 -1.91 -36.19
C THR A 69 24.82 -2.15 -37.70
N THR A 70 23.90 -2.99 -38.15
CA THR A 70 23.39 -2.94 -39.53
C THR A 70 21.88 -2.79 -39.52
N SER A 71 21.44 -1.70 -40.16
CA SER A 71 20.08 -1.25 -40.37
C SER A 71 19.28 -2.17 -41.30
N THR A 72 18.06 -2.55 -40.90
CA THR A 72 16.95 -2.83 -41.83
C THR A 72 15.58 -2.86 -41.13
N SER A 73 14.60 -2.26 -41.83
CA SER A 73 13.14 -2.42 -41.81
C SER A 73 12.29 -2.05 -40.56
N LEU A 74 11.27 -1.24 -40.84
CA LEU A 74 10.13 -0.88 -40.00
C LEU A 74 9.18 -2.09 -39.88
N ASP A 75 9.48 -3.01 -38.98
CA ASP A 75 8.53 -4.00 -38.44
C ASP A 75 8.44 -3.80 -36.93
N GLU A 76 7.34 -4.23 -36.31
CA GLU A 76 7.15 -4.18 -34.84
C GLU A 76 8.43 -4.58 -34.11
N PRO A 77 8.86 -3.84 -33.06
CA PRO A 77 10.11 -4.13 -32.39
C PRO A 77 10.11 -5.59 -31.92
N MET A 78 11.05 -6.38 -32.45
CA MET A 78 11.18 -7.80 -32.18
C MET A 78 11.29 -8.01 -30.66
N ARG A 79 10.19 -8.48 -30.05
CA ARG A 79 10.09 -8.73 -28.60
C ARG A 79 11.03 -9.86 -28.24
N SER A 80 12.24 -9.52 -27.84
CA SER A 80 13.30 -10.47 -27.56
C SER A 80 14.12 -10.04 -26.34
N LEU A 81 14.58 -11.02 -25.57
CA LEU A 81 15.51 -10.81 -24.46
C LEU A 81 16.60 -11.87 -24.51
N ASN A 82 17.86 -11.44 -24.56
CA ASN A 82 19.04 -12.31 -24.61
C ASN A 82 18.96 -13.40 -25.70
N GLY A 83 18.52 -13.03 -26.91
CA GLY A 83 18.42 -13.92 -28.06
C GLY A 83 17.23 -14.88 -28.06
N VAL A 84 16.32 -14.78 -27.07
CA VAL A 84 15.04 -15.52 -27.04
C VAL A 84 13.94 -14.61 -27.57
N SER A 85 13.22 -15.03 -28.61
CA SER A 85 12.12 -14.28 -29.20
C SER A 85 10.76 -14.84 -28.77
N VAL A 86 9.72 -14.00 -28.74
CA VAL A 86 8.33 -14.43 -28.56
C VAL A 86 7.93 -15.51 -29.59
N SER A 87 8.53 -15.49 -30.79
CA SER A 87 8.33 -16.53 -31.81
C SER A 87 8.78 -17.93 -31.39
N ASP A 88 9.66 -18.04 -30.38
CA ASP A 88 10.14 -19.32 -29.85
C ASP A 88 9.20 -19.94 -28.81
N LEU A 89 8.16 -19.22 -28.35
CA LEU A 89 7.26 -19.67 -27.30
C LEU A 89 6.64 -21.05 -27.55
N PRO A 90 6.15 -21.41 -28.75
CA PRO A 90 5.61 -22.75 -28.99
C PRO A 90 6.65 -23.86 -28.80
N LYS A 91 7.91 -23.62 -29.21
CA LYS A 91 9.01 -24.57 -29.01
C LYS A 91 9.38 -24.68 -27.54
N ILE A 92 9.45 -23.55 -26.84
CA ILE A 92 9.71 -23.50 -25.39
C ILE A 92 8.62 -24.27 -24.63
N ALA A 93 7.34 -24.06 -24.96
CA ALA A 93 6.24 -24.78 -24.34
C ALA A 93 6.32 -26.30 -24.57
N ALA A 94 6.66 -26.72 -25.79
CA ALA A 94 6.87 -28.13 -26.09
C ALA A 94 8.03 -28.75 -25.29
N MET A 95 9.12 -28.00 -25.08
CA MET A 95 10.24 -28.45 -24.22
C MET A 95 9.86 -28.51 -22.73
N ILE A 96 9.00 -27.61 -22.24
CA ILE A 96 8.46 -27.69 -20.86
C ILE A 96 7.62 -28.96 -20.68
N GLN A 97 6.88 -29.36 -21.72
CA GLN A 97 6.06 -30.58 -21.74
C GLN A 97 6.89 -31.86 -21.95
N SER A 98 8.20 -31.76 -22.20
CA SER A 98 9.05 -32.94 -22.36
C SER A 98 9.32 -33.64 -21.02
N LEU A 99 9.81 -34.88 -21.09
CA LEU A 99 10.20 -35.66 -19.91
C LEU A 99 11.68 -35.48 -19.54
N ASP A 100 12.45 -34.71 -20.32
CA ASP A 100 13.88 -34.48 -20.03
C ASP A 100 14.05 -33.32 -19.04
N PRO A 101 14.58 -33.58 -17.82
CA PRO A 101 14.80 -32.53 -16.83
C PRO A 101 15.66 -31.37 -17.32
N MET A 102 16.64 -31.63 -18.20
CA MET A 102 17.56 -30.61 -18.69
C MET A 102 16.88 -29.70 -19.73
N GLU A 103 16.13 -30.27 -20.67
CA GLU A 103 15.26 -29.51 -21.58
C GLU A 103 14.25 -28.67 -20.82
N GLN A 104 13.59 -29.22 -19.80
CA GLN A 104 12.64 -28.48 -18.96
C GLN A 104 13.33 -27.27 -18.29
N SER A 105 14.48 -27.45 -17.65
CA SER A 105 15.20 -26.36 -16.98
C SER A 105 15.56 -25.23 -17.95
N ASN A 106 16.09 -25.58 -19.13
CA ASN A 106 16.44 -24.59 -20.15
C ASN A 106 15.18 -23.85 -20.66
N ALA A 107 14.10 -24.57 -20.88
CA ALA A 107 12.85 -24.02 -21.38
C ALA A 107 12.18 -23.07 -20.38
N VAL A 108 12.11 -23.44 -19.09
CA VAL A 108 11.53 -22.57 -18.06
C VAL A 108 12.39 -21.30 -17.90
N SER A 109 13.72 -21.42 -17.95
CA SER A 109 14.59 -20.24 -17.90
C SER A 109 14.36 -19.29 -19.09
N LYS A 110 14.22 -19.82 -20.30
CA LYS A 110 13.87 -19.03 -21.50
C LYS A 110 12.48 -18.38 -21.38
N LEU A 111 11.49 -19.13 -20.90
CA LEU A 111 10.13 -18.62 -20.66
C LEU A 111 10.15 -17.46 -19.66
N ARG A 112 10.83 -17.62 -18.53
CA ARG A 112 10.99 -16.60 -17.49
C ARG A 112 11.63 -15.33 -18.03
N ARG A 113 12.65 -15.46 -18.90
CA ARG A 113 13.29 -14.30 -19.57
C ARG A 113 12.30 -13.54 -20.46
N LEU A 114 11.52 -14.23 -21.28
CA LEU A 114 10.48 -13.59 -22.10
C LEU A 114 9.43 -12.87 -21.23
N LEU A 115 9.02 -13.48 -20.13
CA LEU A 115 8.09 -12.87 -19.17
C LEU A 115 8.69 -11.68 -18.40
N SER A 116 10.02 -11.51 -18.44
CA SER A 116 10.73 -10.40 -17.76
C SER A 116 10.94 -9.17 -18.66
N LEU A 117 10.42 -9.18 -19.90
CA LEU A 117 10.46 -8.03 -20.81
C LEU A 117 9.84 -6.78 -20.14
N GLU A 118 10.53 -5.64 -20.26
CA GLU A 118 10.06 -4.37 -19.70
C GLU A 118 8.76 -3.88 -20.34
N THR A 119 8.61 -4.10 -21.64
CA THR A 119 7.44 -3.67 -22.42
C THR A 119 6.71 -4.88 -22.99
N ASN A 120 5.39 -4.92 -22.76
CA ASN A 120 4.47 -5.93 -23.31
C ASN A 120 4.98 -7.39 -23.22
N PRO A 121 5.30 -7.91 -22.00
CA PRO A 121 5.64 -9.31 -21.83
C PRO A 121 4.50 -10.21 -22.34
N PRO A 122 4.79 -11.36 -22.98
CA PRO A 122 3.81 -12.19 -23.66
C PRO A 122 3.01 -13.08 -22.68
N ILE A 123 2.43 -12.49 -21.64
CA ILE A 123 1.78 -13.22 -20.54
C ILE A 123 0.59 -14.03 -21.04
N GLN A 124 -0.26 -13.43 -21.88
CA GLN A 124 -1.45 -14.10 -22.41
C GLN A 124 -1.07 -15.25 -23.34
N GLU A 125 -0.05 -15.07 -24.17
CA GLU A 125 0.45 -16.11 -25.07
C GLU A 125 0.99 -17.30 -24.28
N VAL A 126 1.71 -17.06 -23.17
CA VAL A 126 2.18 -18.11 -22.26
C VAL A 126 1.02 -18.87 -21.62
N ILE A 127 -0.01 -18.16 -21.14
CA ILE A 127 -1.22 -18.79 -20.57
C ILE A 127 -1.92 -19.67 -21.62
N ASN A 128 -2.09 -19.18 -22.84
CA ASN A 128 -2.76 -19.90 -23.92
C ASN A 128 -2.03 -21.20 -24.33
N LEU A 129 -0.72 -21.29 -24.08
CA LEU A 129 0.08 -22.50 -24.31
C LEU A 129 -0.09 -23.57 -23.23
N GLY A 130 -0.85 -23.30 -22.17
CA GLY A 130 -1.19 -24.28 -21.13
C GLY A 130 -0.01 -24.69 -20.25
N VAL A 131 1.03 -23.85 -20.15
CA VAL A 131 2.24 -24.17 -19.37
C VAL A 131 2.10 -23.86 -17.87
N VAL A 132 1.12 -23.04 -17.47
CA VAL A 132 0.95 -22.61 -16.06
C VAL A 132 0.79 -23.80 -15.09
N PRO A 133 -0.05 -24.82 -15.36
CA PRO A 133 -0.13 -26.00 -14.49
C PRO A 133 1.22 -26.71 -14.31
N LEU A 134 2.04 -26.78 -15.37
CA LEU A 134 3.36 -27.42 -15.31
C LEU A 134 4.35 -26.61 -14.46
N LEU A 135 4.31 -25.28 -14.55
CA LEU A 135 5.09 -24.41 -13.67
C LEU A 135 4.70 -24.61 -12.20
N VAL A 136 3.40 -24.81 -11.92
CA VAL A 136 2.93 -25.13 -10.55
C VAL A 136 3.43 -26.51 -10.09
N GLU A 137 3.42 -27.52 -10.95
CA GLU A 137 3.99 -28.84 -10.63
C GLU A 137 5.49 -28.77 -10.33
N PHE A 138 6.24 -27.92 -11.03
CA PHE A 138 7.66 -27.71 -10.78
C PHE A 138 7.97 -27.11 -9.40
N LEU A 139 7.02 -26.39 -8.77
CA LEU A 139 7.18 -25.93 -7.39
C LEU A 139 7.29 -27.08 -6.37
N LYS A 140 6.80 -28.29 -6.71
CA LYS A 140 6.84 -29.46 -5.83
C LYS A 140 8.20 -30.19 -5.82
N GLN A 141 9.11 -29.84 -6.74
CA GLN A 141 10.40 -30.51 -6.90
C GLN A 141 11.43 -30.01 -5.85
N HIS A 142 11.24 -30.41 -4.58
CA HIS A 142 12.08 -29.98 -3.45
C HIS A 142 13.57 -30.35 -3.59
N ASP A 143 13.88 -31.35 -4.41
CA ASP A 143 15.23 -31.78 -4.77
C ASP A 143 15.87 -30.95 -5.89
N ARG A 144 15.11 -30.07 -6.55
CA ARG A 144 15.55 -29.21 -7.66
C ARG A 144 15.25 -27.73 -7.39
N PRO A 145 15.96 -27.08 -6.45
CA PRO A 145 15.71 -25.69 -6.08
C PRO A 145 15.89 -24.69 -7.23
N GLU A 146 16.78 -24.98 -8.20
CA GLU A 146 16.94 -24.15 -9.40
C GLU A 146 15.68 -24.15 -10.27
N MET A 147 15.01 -25.30 -10.39
CA MET A 147 13.74 -25.42 -11.10
C MET A 147 12.62 -24.71 -10.33
N GLN A 148 12.55 -24.89 -9.02
CA GLN A 148 11.57 -24.18 -8.18
C GLN A 148 11.73 -22.66 -8.29
N PHE A 149 12.97 -22.17 -8.30
CA PHE A 149 13.29 -20.77 -8.47
C PHE A 149 12.80 -20.22 -9.82
N GLU A 150 13.15 -20.88 -10.93
CA GLU A 150 12.75 -20.45 -12.27
C GLU A 150 11.23 -20.51 -12.46
N ALA A 151 10.57 -21.56 -11.94
CA ALA A 151 9.13 -21.72 -11.99
C ALA A 151 8.39 -20.68 -11.14
N ALA A 152 8.82 -20.45 -9.89
CA ALA A 152 8.24 -19.43 -9.01
C ALA A 152 8.39 -18.03 -9.61
N TRP A 153 9.52 -17.74 -10.25
CA TRP A 153 9.75 -16.46 -10.90
C TRP A 153 8.87 -16.29 -12.15
N ALA A 154 8.74 -17.33 -12.99
CA ALA A 154 7.81 -17.29 -14.12
C ALA A 154 6.37 -17.02 -13.65
N LEU A 155 5.90 -17.70 -12.60
CA LEU A 155 4.57 -17.47 -12.00
C LEU A 155 4.44 -16.07 -11.40
N THR A 156 5.49 -15.53 -10.79
CA THR A 156 5.54 -14.16 -10.26
C THR A 156 5.30 -13.13 -11.36
N ASN A 157 5.93 -13.32 -12.53
CA ASN A 157 5.76 -12.45 -13.67
C ASN A 157 4.36 -12.56 -14.29
N ILE A 158 3.78 -13.77 -14.34
CA ILE A 158 2.39 -13.95 -14.81
C ILE A 158 1.41 -13.25 -13.86
N ALA A 159 1.56 -13.44 -12.54
CA ALA A 159 0.75 -12.78 -11.50
C ALA A 159 0.99 -11.25 -11.40
N SER A 160 1.93 -10.70 -12.17
CA SER A 160 2.15 -9.26 -12.27
C SER A 160 1.33 -8.58 -13.40
N GLY A 161 0.64 -9.39 -14.21
CA GLY A 161 -0.20 -8.94 -15.33
C GLY A 161 -1.57 -8.41 -14.89
N THR A 162 -2.61 -8.79 -15.62
CA THR A 162 -3.99 -8.41 -15.29
C THR A 162 -4.55 -9.28 -14.16
N THR A 163 -5.74 -8.92 -13.67
CA THR A 163 -6.46 -9.73 -12.68
C THR A 163 -6.73 -11.13 -13.22
N GLU A 164 -7.10 -11.28 -14.50
CA GLU A 164 -7.31 -12.58 -15.14
C GLU A 164 -6.03 -13.43 -15.18
N HIS A 165 -4.86 -12.81 -15.38
CA HIS A 165 -3.56 -13.52 -15.31
C HIS A 165 -3.26 -14.01 -13.90
N THR A 166 -3.57 -13.19 -12.89
CA THR A 166 -3.41 -13.57 -11.48
C THR A 166 -4.36 -14.70 -11.09
N GLU A 167 -5.62 -14.63 -11.54
CA GLU A 167 -6.63 -15.66 -11.32
C GLU A 167 -6.23 -16.99 -11.95
N GLU A 168 -5.58 -16.99 -13.12
CA GLU A 168 -5.08 -18.23 -13.73
C GLU A 168 -4.03 -18.92 -12.84
N VAL A 169 -3.08 -18.18 -12.29
CA VAL A 169 -2.06 -18.70 -11.36
C VAL A 169 -2.72 -19.30 -10.11
N ILE A 170 -3.75 -18.63 -9.57
CA ILE A 170 -4.53 -19.11 -8.42
C ILE A 170 -5.28 -20.40 -8.78
N ARG A 171 -5.98 -20.41 -9.92
CA ARG A 171 -6.80 -21.54 -10.41
C ARG A 171 -5.95 -22.80 -10.63
N CYS A 172 -4.70 -22.63 -11.02
CA CYS A 172 -3.75 -23.73 -11.17
C CYS A 172 -3.19 -24.27 -9.84
N GLY A 173 -3.55 -23.70 -8.68
CA GLY A 173 -3.16 -24.21 -7.36
C GLY A 173 -1.80 -23.71 -6.83
N ALA A 174 -1.30 -22.57 -7.33
CA ALA A 174 0.02 -22.07 -6.94
C ALA A 174 0.10 -21.59 -5.48
N VAL A 175 -1.00 -21.08 -4.90
CA VAL A 175 -0.98 -20.33 -3.63
C VAL A 175 -0.46 -21.18 -2.46
N GLU A 176 -0.99 -22.38 -2.25
CA GLU A 176 -0.58 -23.26 -1.13
C GLU A 176 0.89 -23.69 -1.25
N LEU A 177 1.36 -23.95 -2.48
CA LEU A 177 2.75 -24.30 -2.73
C LEU A 177 3.68 -23.11 -2.46
N LEU A 178 3.31 -21.91 -2.93
CA LEU A 178 4.08 -20.70 -2.65
C LEU A 178 4.13 -20.40 -1.14
N CYS A 179 3.04 -20.60 -0.39
CA CYS A 179 3.04 -20.50 1.07
C CYS A 179 4.04 -21.47 1.71
N THR A 180 4.11 -22.71 1.21
CA THR A 180 5.08 -23.72 1.69
C THR A 180 6.52 -23.28 1.38
N LEU A 181 6.77 -22.70 0.21
CA LEU A 181 8.09 -22.24 -0.22
C LEU A 181 8.63 -21.04 0.58
N LEU A 182 7.79 -20.32 1.34
CA LEU A 182 8.26 -19.31 2.32
C LEU A 182 9.20 -19.91 3.38
N LEU A 183 9.08 -21.22 3.65
CA LEU A 183 9.94 -21.93 4.60
C LEU A 183 11.09 -22.68 3.91
N SER A 184 11.34 -22.43 2.62
CA SER A 184 12.47 -23.03 1.92
C SER A 184 13.80 -22.71 2.60
N THR A 185 14.71 -23.69 2.57
CA THR A 185 16.11 -23.51 2.97
C THR A 185 16.91 -22.76 1.90
N ASN A 186 16.45 -22.81 0.64
CA ASN A 186 17.01 -22.00 -0.44
C ASN A 186 16.40 -20.59 -0.38
N GLU A 187 17.24 -19.60 -0.07
CA GLU A 187 16.82 -18.21 0.11
C GLU A 187 16.26 -17.58 -1.17
N ASP A 188 16.77 -17.96 -2.35
CA ASP A 188 16.32 -17.38 -3.61
C ASP A 188 14.92 -17.91 -3.97
N VAL A 189 14.66 -19.20 -3.73
CA VAL A 189 13.31 -19.78 -3.84
C VAL A 189 12.35 -19.12 -2.85
N CYS A 190 12.77 -18.94 -1.60
CA CYS A 190 11.99 -18.23 -0.58
C CYS A 190 11.67 -16.80 -1.02
N GLU A 191 12.66 -16.07 -1.55
CA GLU A 191 12.46 -14.70 -2.01
C GLU A 191 11.46 -14.62 -3.16
N GLN A 192 11.53 -15.55 -4.12
CA GLN A 192 10.56 -15.61 -5.22
C GLN A 192 9.16 -15.97 -4.71
N ALA A 193 9.04 -16.88 -3.76
CA ALA A 193 7.75 -17.21 -3.14
C ALA A 193 7.12 -16.01 -2.43
N VAL A 194 7.91 -15.25 -1.66
CA VAL A 194 7.48 -13.99 -1.05
C VAL A 194 6.96 -13.04 -2.13
N TRP A 195 7.72 -12.85 -3.22
CA TRP A 195 7.37 -11.89 -4.26
C TRP A 195 6.10 -12.29 -5.02
N ALA A 196 5.96 -13.58 -5.37
CA ALA A 196 4.77 -14.13 -6.01
C ALA A 196 3.52 -13.86 -5.16
N LEU A 197 3.57 -14.18 -3.86
CA LEU A 197 2.47 -13.96 -2.93
C LEU A 197 2.17 -12.47 -2.75
N GLY A 198 3.18 -11.61 -2.77
CA GLY A 198 3.00 -10.16 -2.74
C GLY A 198 2.27 -9.63 -3.98
N ASN A 199 2.55 -10.17 -5.17
CA ASN A 199 1.82 -9.83 -6.39
C ASN A 199 0.37 -10.32 -6.35
N ILE A 200 0.15 -11.57 -5.94
CA ILE A 200 -1.20 -12.17 -5.83
C ILE A 200 -2.04 -11.39 -4.82
N SER A 201 -1.55 -11.22 -3.59
CA SER A 201 -2.26 -10.48 -2.53
C SER A 201 -2.46 -8.99 -2.84
N GLY A 202 -1.60 -8.42 -3.70
CA GLY A 202 -1.68 -7.02 -4.13
C GLY A 202 -2.66 -6.76 -5.28
N ASP A 203 -3.29 -7.80 -5.86
CA ASP A 203 -4.21 -7.67 -6.99
C ASP A 203 -5.60 -7.20 -6.55
N SER A 204 -6.25 -7.96 -5.67
CA SER A 204 -7.61 -7.68 -5.18
C SER A 204 -7.81 -8.16 -3.74
N PRO A 205 -8.80 -7.62 -3.01
CA PRO A 205 -9.18 -8.13 -1.68
C PRO A 205 -9.47 -9.65 -1.67
N GLN A 206 -10.06 -10.17 -2.74
CA GLN A 206 -10.34 -11.59 -2.90
C GLN A 206 -9.04 -12.41 -2.99
N CYS A 207 -8.08 -11.98 -3.80
CA CYS A 207 -6.78 -12.64 -3.90
C CYS A 207 -6.00 -12.57 -2.59
N ARG A 208 -6.04 -11.42 -1.90
CA ARG A 208 -5.48 -11.25 -0.55
C ARG A 208 -6.06 -12.27 0.44
N ASP A 209 -7.38 -12.39 0.49
CA ASP A 209 -8.05 -13.28 1.44
C ASP A 209 -7.75 -14.75 1.13
N LEU A 210 -7.63 -15.12 -0.14
CA LEU A 210 -7.16 -16.46 -0.53
C LEU A 210 -5.75 -16.77 0.00
N VAL A 211 -4.82 -15.83 -0.12
CA VAL A 211 -3.45 -16.00 0.40
C VAL A 211 -3.44 -16.09 1.94
N LEU A 212 -4.24 -15.26 2.62
CA LEU A 212 -4.39 -15.31 4.09
C LEU A 212 -4.97 -16.66 4.55
N ASN A 213 -6.05 -17.12 3.91
CA ASN A 213 -6.71 -18.37 4.24
C ASN A 213 -5.86 -19.61 3.91
N ALA A 214 -4.91 -19.50 2.97
CA ALA A 214 -3.89 -20.51 2.71
C ALA A 214 -2.76 -20.52 3.78
N GLY A 215 -2.87 -19.72 4.84
CA GLY A 215 -1.95 -19.74 5.98
C GLY A 215 -0.63 -18.98 5.79
N ALA A 216 -0.57 -18.03 4.85
CA ALA A 216 0.68 -17.33 4.49
C ALA A 216 1.30 -16.47 5.62
N MET A 217 0.48 -15.98 6.57
CA MET A 217 0.92 -14.98 7.56
C MET A 217 2.08 -15.49 8.43
N MET A 218 1.94 -16.64 9.08
CA MET A 218 2.96 -17.13 10.02
C MET A 218 4.30 -17.48 9.33
N PRO A 219 4.31 -18.19 8.18
CA PRO A 219 5.53 -18.37 7.39
C PRO A 219 6.18 -17.06 6.95
N LEU A 220 5.40 -16.06 6.52
CA LEU A 220 5.94 -14.76 6.13
C LEU A 220 6.60 -14.02 7.31
N LEU A 221 5.98 -14.07 8.50
CA LEU A 221 6.58 -13.52 9.71
C LEU A 221 7.86 -14.28 10.11
N ALA A 222 7.94 -15.59 9.86
CA ALA A 222 9.18 -16.35 10.05
C ALA A 222 10.28 -15.86 9.09
N VAL A 223 9.96 -15.55 7.83
CA VAL A 223 10.91 -14.93 6.89
C VAL A 223 11.42 -13.58 7.41
N LEU A 224 10.53 -12.73 7.91
CA LEU A 224 10.89 -11.41 8.46
C LEU A 224 11.74 -11.49 9.75
N ARG A 225 11.58 -12.56 10.55
CA ARG A 225 12.40 -12.82 11.74
C ARG A 225 13.78 -13.37 11.38
N ARG A 226 13.91 -14.05 10.25
CA ARG A 226 15.18 -14.58 9.78
C ARG A 226 16.06 -13.41 9.35
N ASN A 227 17.15 -13.19 10.08
CA ASN A 227 18.18 -12.26 9.63
C ASN A 227 19.03 -12.91 8.52
N SER A 228 18.51 -12.96 7.30
CA SER A 228 19.22 -13.50 6.13
C SER A 228 20.43 -12.65 5.70
N GLY A 229 20.51 -11.41 6.18
CA GLY A 229 21.46 -10.41 5.66
C GLY A 229 21.11 -9.88 4.26
N LYS A 230 20.14 -10.48 3.55
CA LYS A 230 19.66 -10.02 2.25
C LYS A 230 18.57 -8.97 2.40
N LEU A 231 18.92 -7.71 2.15
CA LEU A 231 17.98 -6.58 2.21
C LEU A 231 16.81 -6.73 1.23
N THR A 232 17.02 -7.40 0.09
CA THR A 232 15.97 -7.68 -0.92
C THR A 232 14.83 -8.51 -0.34
N ILE A 233 15.15 -9.56 0.42
CA ILE A 233 14.16 -10.41 1.10
C ILE A 233 13.38 -9.58 2.12
N LEU A 234 14.07 -8.78 2.94
CA LEU A 234 13.41 -7.94 3.95
C LEU A 234 12.44 -6.93 3.31
N ARG A 235 12.85 -6.26 2.23
CA ARG A 235 12.00 -5.33 1.46
C ARG A 235 10.78 -6.04 0.87
N ASN A 236 10.98 -7.16 0.17
CA ASN A 236 9.91 -7.92 -0.46
C ASN A 236 8.92 -8.50 0.57
N ALA A 237 9.42 -9.00 1.68
CA ALA A 237 8.59 -9.57 2.74
C ALA A 237 7.77 -8.49 3.45
N THR A 238 8.37 -7.33 3.72
CA THR A 238 7.66 -6.19 4.34
C THR A 238 6.59 -5.63 3.40
N TRP A 239 6.90 -5.55 2.10
CA TRP A 239 5.91 -5.15 1.08
C TRP A 239 4.75 -6.14 0.98
N THR A 240 5.06 -7.45 0.98
CA THR A 240 4.05 -8.51 0.93
C THR A 240 3.16 -8.48 2.17
N LEU A 241 3.74 -8.28 3.36
CA LEU A 241 3.01 -8.07 4.61
C LEU A 241 2.06 -6.86 4.50
N SER A 242 2.52 -5.77 3.90
CA SER A 242 1.68 -4.59 3.66
C SER A 242 0.50 -4.88 2.73
N ASN A 243 0.67 -5.71 1.70
CA ASN A 243 -0.43 -6.10 0.80
C ASN A 243 -1.44 -7.02 1.51
N LEU A 244 -0.99 -7.94 2.35
CA LEU A 244 -1.86 -8.81 3.14
C LEU A 244 -2.75 -8.04 4.12
N CYS A 245 -2.30 -6.88 4.61
CA CYS A 245 -3.09 -6.03 5.50
C CYS A 245 -3.96 -5.00 4.75
N ARG A 246 -3.79 -4.85 3.44
CA ARG A 246 -4.39 -3.77 2.64
C ARG A 246 -5.79 -4.12 2.15
N GLY A 247 -6.58 -3.09 1.82
CA GLY A 247 -7.71 -3.18 0.91
C GLY A 247 -9.07 -3.09 1.60
N LYS A 248 -10.11 -2.87 0.79
CA LYS A 248 -11.51 -2.85 1.24
C LYS A 248 -12.36 -3.78 0.38
N PRO A 249 -13.19 -4.67 0.97
CA PRO A 249 -13.37 -4.89 2.42
C PRO A 249 -12.06 -5.29 3.11
N ARG A 250 -11.93 -4.93 4.39
CA ARG A 250 -10.71 -5.16 5.18
C ARG A 250 -10.49 -6.67 5.39
N PRO A 251 -9.25 -7.15 5.49
CA PRO A 251 -9.00 -8.55 5.83
C PRO A 251 -9.55 -8.85 7.24
N ASP A 252 -9.79 -10.13 7.51
CA ASP A 252 -10.05 -10.59 8.87
C ASP A 252 -8.89 -10.16 9.78
N PHE A 253 -9.21 -9.41 10.82
CA PHE A 253 -8.22 -8.85 11.71
C PHE A 253 -7.43 -9.94 12.43
N ASP A 254 -8.05 -11.06 12.80
CA ASP A 254 -7.36 -12.13 13.52
C ASP A 254 -6.28 -12.80 12.66
N LEU A 255 -6.46 -12.84 11.34
CA LEU A 255 -5.45 -13.35 10.40
C LEU A 255 -4.26 -12.40 10.22
N VAL A 256 -4.47 -11.08 10.38
CA VAL A 256 -3.41 -10.06 10.17
C VAL A 256 -2.84 -9.49 11.45
N ARG A 257 -3.51 -9.68 12.59
CA ARG A 257 -3.05 -9.24 13.92
C ARG A 257 -1.63 -9.71 14.27
N PRO A 258 -1.18 -10.94 13.93
CA PRO A 258 0.19 -11.38 14.21
C PRO A 258 1.28 -10.48 13.61
N ALA A 259 0.98 -9.68 12.58
CA ALA A 259 1.91 -8.70 12.04
C ALA A 259 2.41 -7.69 13.09
N LEU A 260 1.58 -7.38 14.10
CA LEU A 260 1.88 -6.44 15.17
C LEU A 260 3.07 -6.88 16.04
N ASP A 261 3.42 -8.16 16.07
CA ASP A 261 4.58 -8.66 16.81
C ASP A 261 5.92 -8.20 16.20
N LEU A 262 5.94 -7.92 14.89
CA LEU A 262 7.16 -7.56 14.16
C LEU A 262 7.22 -6.10 13.73
N LEU A 263 6.06 -5.45 13.57
CA LEU A 263 6.03 -4.04 13.15
C LEU A 263 6.85 -3.10 14.06
N PRO A 264 6.91 -3.27 15.40
CA PRO A 264 7.80 -2.48 16.26
C PRO A 264 9.27 -2.56 15.85
N HIS A 265 9.72 -3.71 15.35
CA HIS A 265 11.09 -3.88 14.87
C HIS A 265 11.29 -3.27 13.47
N LEU A 266 10.34 -3.48 12.55
CA LEU A 266 10.45 -3.02 11.17
C LEU A 266 10.47 -1.49 11.03
N ILE A 267 9.71 -0.76 11.85
CA ILE A 267 9.71 0.71 11.86
C ILE A 267 10.99 1.34 12.44
N HIS A 268 11.88 0.54 13.02
CA HIS A 268 13.23 0.94 13.43
C HIS A 268 14.31 0.58 12.40
N SER A 269 13.93 0.00 11.26
CA SER A 269 14.86 -0.28 10.17
C SER A 269 15.57 1.00 9.70
N ARG A 270 16.81 0.85 9.25
CA ARG A 270 17.58 1.91 8.58
C ARG A 270 17.22 2.05 7.10
N ASP A 271 16.47 1.10 6.57
CA ASP A 271 16.05 1.08 5.17
C ASP A 271 14.70 1.78 4.99
N GLU A 272 14.69 2.84 4.19
CA GLU A 272 13.50 3.67 3.99
C GLU A 272 12.33 2.93 3.35
N GLU A 273 12.60 1.93 2.49
CA GLU A 273 11.55 1.14 1.85
C GLU A 273 10.87 0.22 2.86
N VAL A 274 11.65 -0.45 3.71
CA VAL A 274 11.14 -1.27 4.81
C VAL A 274 10.31 -0.42 5.77
N VAL A 275 10.82 0.75 6.20
CA VAL A 275 10.06 1.64 7.10
C VAL A 275 8.78 2.14 6.44
N THR A 276 8.83 2.49 5.15
CA THR A 276 7.66 2.94 4.39
C THR A 276 6.56 1.89 4.37
N ASP A 277 6.88 0.65 4.01
CA ASP A 277 5.90 -0.44 3.90
C ASP A 277 5.42 -0.92 5.29
N ALA A 278 6.27 -0.88 6.32
CA ALA A 278 5.88 -1.13 7.70
C ALA A 278 4.88 -0.07 8.20
N CYS A 279 5.12 1.21 7.95
CA CYS A 279 4.18 2.28 8.30
C CYS A 279 2.86 2.16 7.52
N TRP A 280 2.90 1.73 6.25
CA TRP A 280 1.65 1.45 5.51
C TRP A 280 0.87 0.31 6.15
N THR A 281 1.55 -0.76 6.55
CA THR A 281 0.93 -1.89 7.26
C THR A 281 0.23 -1.41 8.54
N LEU A 282 0.90 -0.60 9.36
CA LEU A 282 0.30 0.00 10.56
C LEU A 282 -0.90 0.88 10.26
N SER A 283 -0.84 1.65 9.17
CA SER A 283 -1.97 2.49 8.75
C SER A 283 -3.20 1.67 8.36
N TYR A 284 -3.02 0.45 7.87
CA TYR A 284 -4.13 -0.44 7.55
C TYR A 284 -4.71 -1.11 8.78
N LEU A 285 -3.83 -1.57 9.69
CA LEU A 285 -4.26 -2.22 10.94
C LEU A 285 -4.93 -1.25 11.92
N SER A 286 -4.56 0.04 11.87
CA SER A 286 -5.20 1.11 12.66
C SER A 286 -6.48 1.66 12.02
N ASP A 287 -6.71 1.43 10.72
CA ASP A 287 -7.96 1.81 10.05
C ASP A 287 -9.04 0.79 10.45
N GLY A 288 -9.66 0.96 11.62
CA GLY A 288 -10.39 -0.10 12.28
C GLY A 288 -11.43 0.36 13.30
N THR A 289 -11.94 -0.58 14.07
CA THR A 289 -12.68 -0.30 15.31
C THR A 289 -11.72 0.20 16.39
N THR A 290 -12.25 0.71 17.49
CA THR A 290 -11.46 1.07 18.68
C THR A 290 -10.63 -0.10 19.22
N SER A 291 -11.09 -1.34 19.07
CA SER A 291 -10.34 -2.54 19.44
C SER A 291 -9.13 -2.78 18.52
N ASN A 292 -9.25 -2.49 17.22
CA ASN A 292 -8.12 -2.61 16.30
C ASN A 292 -7.06 -1.54 16.61
N ILE A 293 -7.51 -0.31 16.87
CA ILE A 293 -6.66 0.80 17.31
C ILE A 293 -5.93 0.41 18.61
N GLN A 294 -6.64 -0.17 19.58
CA GLN A 294 -6.03 -0.60 20.84
C GLN A 294 -4.95 -1.66 20.61
N ALA A 295 -5.19 -2.65 19.74
CA ALA A 295 -4.16 -3.65 19.42
C ALA A 295 -2.90 -3.01 18.80
N VAL A 296 -3.04 -1.97 17.97
CA VAL A 296 -1.88 -1.22 17.44
C VAL A 296 -1.16 -0.47 18.56
N ILE A 297 -1.88 0.17 19.48
CA ILE A 297 -1.29 0.85 20.65
C ILE A 297 -0.52 -0.14 21.52
N ASP A 298 -1.14 -1.29 21.85
CA ASP A 298 -0.57 -2.33 22.69
C ASP A 298 0.69 -2.97 22.09
N ALA A 299 0.86 -2.89 20.77
CA ALA A 299 2.09 -3.29 20.09
C ALA A 299 3.29 -2.36 20.39
N GLY A 300 3.08 -1.21 21.05
CA GLY A 300 4.16 -0.32 21.50
C GLY A 300 4.79 0.53 20.39
N VAL A 301 4.07 0.76 19.28
CA VAL A 301 4.59 1.50 18.12
C VAL A 301 4.43 3.02 18.20
N CYS A 302 3.56 3.52 19.09
CA CYS A 302 3.13 4.92 19.07
C CYS A 302 4.26 5.93 19.20
N SER A 303 5.19 5.75 20.15
CA SER A 303 6.33 6.66 20.34
C SER A 303 7.17 6.78 19.06
N ARG A 304 7.48 5.66 18.42
CA ARG A 304 8.27 5.65 17.19
C ARG A 304 7.53 6.27 16.01
N ILE A 305 6.21 6.06 15.89
CA ILE A 305 5.39 6.70 14.86
C ILE A 305 5.38 8.22 15.04
N VAL A 306 5.28 8.72 16.28
CA VAL A 306 5.36 10.17 16.56
C VAL A 306 6.70 10.75 16.11
N ASP A 307 7.81 10.03 16.29
CA ASP A 307 9.11 10.47 15.77
C ASP A 307 9.19 10.41 14.24
N LEU A 308 8.70 9.34 13.63
CA LEU A 308 8.74 9.14 12.17
C LEU A 308 7.91 10.17 11.39
N VAL A 309 6.89 10.79 11.99
CA VAL A 309 6.09 11.81 11.29
C VAL A 309 6.91 13.07 11.02
N GLY A 310 7.96 13.30 11.81
CA GLY A 310 8.94 14.37 11.62
C GLY A 310 10.08 14.01 10.65
N HIS A 311 10.06 12.83 10.01
CA HIS A 311 11.09 12.42 9.06
C HIS A 311 11.12 13.35 7.85
N THR A 312 12.28 13.56 7.22
CA THR A 312 12.44 14.42 6.03
C THR A 312 11.86 13.82 4.75
N VAL A 313 11.40 12.57 4.78
CA VAL A 313 11.06 11.77 3.59
C VAL A 313 9.55 11.59 3.53
N PRO A 314 8.86 12.22 2.55
CA PRO A 314 7.40 12.20 2.49
C PRO A 314 6.77 10.81 2.32
N SER A 315 7.49 9.84 1.74
CA SER A 315 7.01 8.47 1.61
C SER A 315 6.88 7.75 2.96
N ILE A 316 7.66 8.15 3.97
CA ILE A 316 7.53 7.68 5.36
C ILE A 316 6.51 8.55 6.11
N GLN A 317 6.55 9.87 5.94
CA GLN A 317 5.63 10.77 6.66
C GLN A 317 4.17 10.47 6.36
N THR A 318 3.81 10.22 5.09
CA THR A 318 2.42 10.01 4.68
C THR A 318 1.75 8.82 5.40
N PRO A 319 2.28 7.58 5.36
CA PRO A 319 1.69 6.46 6.10
C PRO A 319 1.75 6.63 7.62
N THR A 320 2.81 7.26 8.13
CA THR A 320 2.98 7.51 9.56
C THR A 320 1.89 8.46 10.06
N LEU A 321 1.68 9.57 9.35
CA LEU A 321 0.63 10.54 9.64
C LEU A 321 -0.76 9.93 9.51
N ARG A 322 -0.98 9.05 8.52
CA ARG A 322 -2.23 8.29 8.40
C ARG A 322 -2.46 7.41 9.63
N THR A 323 -1.44 6.70 10.09
CA THR A 323 -1.52 5.85 11.29
C THR A 323 -1.86 6.68 12.53
N ILE A 324 -1.19 7.83 12.72
CA ILE A 324 -1.51 8.77 13.81
C ILE A 324 -2.97 9.21 13.71
N GLY A 325 -3.40 9.70 12.55
CA GLY A 325 -4.76 10.18 12.37
C GLY A 325 -5.82 9.10 12.61
N ASN A 326 -5.56 7.85 12.22
CA ASN A 326 -6.42 6.71 12.52
C ASN A 326 -6.52 6.43 14.01
N ILE A 327 -5.39 6.44 14.75
CA ILE A 327 -5.40 6.26 16.21
C ILE A 327 -6.23 7.36 16.87
N LEU A 328 -6.11 8.61 16.39
CA LEU A 328 -6.85 9.76 16.88
C LEU A 328 -8.37 9.71 16.59
N THR A 329 -8.85 8.82 15.70
CA THR A 329 -10.30 8.55 15.56
C THR A 329 -10.87 7.65 16.65
N GLY A 330 -10.01 7.15 17.54
CA GLY A 330 -10.37 6.26 18.64
C GLY A 330 -11.10 6.97 19.79
N THR A 331 -10.98 6.42 20.98
CA THR A 331 -11.56 7.01 22.19
C THR A 331 -10.73 8.19 22.70
N ASP A 332 -11.32 9.04 23.56
CA ASP A 332 -10.60 10.12 24.22
C ASP A 332 -9.34 9.63 24.94
N GLN A 333 -9.34 8.43 25.53
CA GLN A 333 -8.17 7.84 26.18
C GLN A 333 -7.06 7.48 25.18
N GLN A 334 -7.43 6.97 24.00
CA GLN A 334 -6.48 6.64 22.93
C GLN A 334 -5.88 7.92 22.33
N THR A 335 -6.71 8.96 22.17
CA THR A 335 -6.27 10.30 21.78
C THR A 335 -5.34 10.91 22.82
N GLN A 336 -5.67 10.80 24.11
CA GLN A 336 -4.83 11.32 25.20
C GLN A 336 -3.45 10.67 25.21
N LEU A 337 -3.35 9.36 24.99
CA LEU A 337 -2.06 8.67 24.89
C LEU A 337 -1.15 9.29 23.81
N MET A 338 -1.71 9.69 22.67
CA MET A 338 -0.94 10.33 21.61
C MET A 338 -0.52 11.76 21.99
N LEU A 339 -1.35 12.48 22.72
CA LEU A 339 -1.03 13.81 23.26
C LEU A 339 0.09 13.75 24.30
N ASP A 340 0.03 12.79 25.22
CA ASP A 340 1.06 12.52 26.23
C ASP A 340 2.40 12.15 25.58
N LEU A 341 2.36 11.55 24.39
CA LEU A 341 3.53 11.28 23.53
C LEU A 341 3.96 12.48 22.68
N VAL A 342 3.48 13.70 22.99
CA VAL A 342 3.84 14.97 22.34
C VAL A 342 3.62 14.98 20.82
N VAL A 343 2.51 14.40 20.35
CA VAL A 343 2.18 14.37 18.92
C VAL A 343 1.95 15.77 18.33
N LEU A 344 1.36 16.71 19.08
CA LEU A 344 1.02 18.05 18.59
C LEU A 344 2.23 18.86 18.09
N PRO A 345 3.33 19.00 18.86
CA PRO A 345 4.56 19.62 18.37
C PRO A 345 5.11 19.02 17.06
N ARG A 346 4.84 17.73 16.79
CA ARG A 346 5.25 17.08 15.53
C ARG A 346 4.29 17.36 14.37
N LEU A 347 3.00 17.58 14.64
CA LEU A 347 1.99 17.90 13.62
C LEU A 347 2.04 19.36 13.18
N VAL A 348 2.35 20.30 14.08
CA VAL A 348 2.33 21.75 13.76
C VAL A 348 3.21 22.13 12.56
N PRO A 349 4.47 21.67 12.44
CA PRO A 349 5.30 21.95 11.26
C PRO A 349 4.69 21.41 9.97
N LEU A 350 3.95 20.30 10.02
CA LEU A 350 3.36 19.65 8.86
C LEU A 350 2.21 20.45 8.25
N LEU A 351 1.59 21.35 9.01
CA LEU A 351 0.60 22.31 8.50
C LEU A 351 1.21 23.28 7.47
N LYS A 352 2.53 23.47 7.47
CA LYS A 352 3.26 24.33 6.51
C LYS A 352 4.06 23.54 5.47
N HIS A 353 3.91 22.22 5.43
CA HIS A 353 4.67 21.35 4.53
C HIS A 353 4.36 21.65 3.06
N ASP A 354 5.32 21.56 2.14
CA ASP A 354 5.13 21.91 0.71
C ASP A 354 4.09 21.04 0.00
N LYS A 355 4.02 19.75 0.37
CA LYS A 355 3.05 18.81 -0.19
C LYS A 355 1.66 18.98 0.40
N LYS A 356 0.69 19.33 -0.46
CA LYS A 356 -0.76 19.39 -0.17
C LYS A 356 -1.26 18.20 0.66
N ILE A 357 -0.87 16.98 0.26
CA ILE A 357 -1.36 15.76 0.92
C ILE A 357 -0.97 15.70 2.40
N ILE A 358 0.23 16.15 2.76
CA ILE A 358 0.70 16.14 4.15
C ILE A 358 -0.04 17.22 4.96
N ARG A 359 -0.19 18.43 4.42
CA ARG A 359 -0.98 19.50 5.07
C ARG A 359 -2.41 19.03 5.35
N LYS A 360 -3.07 18.45 4.34
CA LYS A 360 -4.44 17.92 4.44
C LYS A 360 -4.56 16.87 5.53
N GLU A 361 -3.66 15.90 5.57
CA GLU A 361 -3.68 14.82 6.57
C GLU A 361 -3.33 15.32 7.98
N ALA A 362 -2.48 16.35 8.11
CA ALA A 362 -2.18 16.99 9.40
C ALA A 362 -3.40 17.74 9.94
N CYS A 363 -4.08 18.52 9.11
CA CYS A 363 -5.35 19.16 9.47
C CYS A 363 -6.40 18.12 9.90
N TRP A 364 -6.51 17.02 9.16
CA TRP A 364 -7.44 15.92 9.49
C TRP A 364 -7.10 15.28 10.85
N ALA A 365 -5.84 14.97 11.11
CA ALA A 365 -5.41 14.42 12.40
C ALA A 365 -5.73 15.38 13.56
N ILE A 366 -5.45 16.68 13.39
CA ILE A 366 -5.78 17.70 14.40
C ILE A 366 -7.29 17.83 14.58
N SER A 367 -8.09 17.69 13.53
CA SER A 367 -9.55 17.76 13.63
C SER A 367 -10.15 16.64 14.49
N ASN A 368 -9.49 15.48 14.53
CA ASN A 368 -9.89 14.39 15.41
C ASN A 368 -9.51 14.68 16.88
N ILE A 369 -8.40 15.38 17.12
CA ILE A 369 -8.03 15.82 18.48
C ILE A 369 -9.04 16.85 18.99
N THR A 370 -9.41 17.83 18.17
CA THR A 370 -10.37 18.88 18.58
C THR A 370 -11.81 18.38 18.68
N ALA A 371 -12.11 17.17 18.21
CA ALA A 371 -13.38 16.50 18.44
C ALA A 371 -13.47 15.84 19.83
N GLY A 372 -12.36 15.78 20.57
CA GLY A 372 -12.29 15.20 21.91
C GLY A 372 -12.75 16.16 23.02
N SER A 373 -12.23 15.94 24.23
CA SER A 373 -12.64 16.70 25.42
C SER A 373 -12.13 18.14 25.44
N GLN A 374 -12.71 18.99 26.30
CA GLN A 374 -12.25 20.36 26.53
C GLN A 374 -10.77 20.43 26.94
N SER A 375 -10.27 19.44 27.69
CA SER A 375 -8.85 19.36 28.05
C SER A 375 -7.98 19.16 26.82
N GLN A 376 -8.39 18.29 25.90
CA GLN A 376 -7.66 18.00 24.67
C GLN A 376 -7.69 19.20 23.70
N ILE A 377 -8.82 19.91 23.64
CA ILE A 377 -8.91 21.20 22.94
C ILE A 377 -7.95 22.23 23.55
N GLN A 378 -7.82 22.25 24.88
CA GLN A 378 -6.88 23.16 25.55
C GLN A 378 -5.43 22.85 25.14
N GLU A 379 -5.04 21.58 25.07
CA GLU A 379 -3.70 21.19 24.62
C GLU A 379 -3.41 21.64 23.17
N VAL A 380 -4.40 21.62 22.28
CA VAL A 380 -4.29 22.16 20.91
C VAL A 380 -4.04 23.67 20.92
N ILE A 381 -4.73 24.40 21.81
CA ILE A 381 -4.54 25.85 22.01
C ILE A 381 -3.13 26.13 22.55
N ASP A 382 -2.73 25.41 23.59
CA ASP A 382 -1.45 25.59 24.28
C ASP A 382 -0.26 25.23 23.37
N ALA A 383 -0.43 24.27 22.46
CA ALA A 383 0.54 23.93 21.42
C ALA A 383 0.58 24.93 20.25
N ASN A 384 -0.16 26.04 20.34
CA ASN A 384 -0.20 27.12 19.34
C ASN A 384 -0.58 26.64 17.92
N VAL A 385 -1.52 25.70 17.85
CA VAL A 385 -1.97 25.07 16.59
C VAL A 385 -2.96 25.97 15.84
N ILE A 386 -3.70 26.83 16.55
CA ILE A 386 -4.79 27.63 15.99
C ILE A 386 -4.32 28.59 14.88
N PRO A 387 -3.28 29.42 15.04
CA PRO A 387 -2.89 30.33 13.96
C PRO A 387 -2.44 29.62 12.67
N PRO A 388 -1.61 28.53 12.72
CA PRO A 388 -1.34 27.72 11.55
C PRO A 388 -2.58 27.09 10.89
N LEU A 389 -3.57 26.66 11.67
CA LEU A 389 -4.83 26.15 11.12
C LEU A 389 -5.64 27.23 10.41
N LEU A 390 -5.74 28.43 10.98
CA LEU A 390 -6.43 29.56 10.33
C LEU A 390 -5.74 29.95 9.02
N PHE A 391 -4.41 29.89 8.97
CA PHE A 391 -3.68 30.06 7.72
C PHE A 391 -4.06 28.99 6.68
N GLN A 392 -4.21 27.73 7.08
CA GLN A 392 -4.67 26.66 6.17
C GLN A 392 -6.14 26.80 5.77
N LEU A 393 -7.00 27.36 6.62
CA LEU A 393 -8.39 27.68 6.29
C LEU A 393 -8.47 28.72 5.16
N MET A 394 -7.48 29.61 5.07
CA MET A 394 -7.32 30.59 3.98
C MET A 394 -6.52 30.04 2.77
N SER A 395 -6.14 28.77 2.78
CA SER A 395 -5.39 28.15 1.67
C SER A 395 -6.20 28.17 0.37
N ALA A 396 -5.54 28.27 -0.79
CA ALA A 396 -6.23 28.20 -2.08
C ALA A 396 -6.80 26.80 -2.40
N GLU A 397 -6.40 25.76 -1.67
CA GLU A 397 -6.76 24.38 -1.96
C GLU A 397 -7.91 23.88 -1.09
N PHE A 398 -9.09 23.72 -1.69
CA PHE A 398 -10.33 23.32 -1.02
C PHE A 398 -10.21 22.11 -0.10
N ASP A 399 -9.50 21.05 -0.51
CA ASP A 399 -9.36 19.84 0.32
C ASP A 399 -8.65 20.12 1.65
N VAL A 400 -7.69 21.04 1.68
CA VAL A 400 -6.95 21.40 2.91
C VAL A 400 -7.80 22.33 3.77
N GLN A 401 -8.46 23.31 3.14
CA GLN A 401 -9.39 24.22 3.81
C GLN A 401 -10.50 23.46 4.54
N LYS A 402 -11.07 22.44 3.89
CA LYS A 402 -12.14 21.62 4.46
C LYS A 402 -11.71 20.95 5.77
N GLU A 403 -10.53 20.33 5.82
CA GLU A 403 -10.06 19.69 7.05
C GLU A 403 -9.71 20.72 8.14
N ALA A 404 -9.15 21.88 7.76
CA ALA A 404 -8.92 22.96 8.70
C ALA A 404 -10.23 23.51 9.29
N ALA A 405 -11.28 23.63 8.47
CA ALA A 405 -12.61 24.04 8.88
C ALA A 405 -13.24 23.04 9.88
N TRP A 406 -13.07 21.73 9.63
CA TRP A 406 -13.47 20.69 10.59
C TRP A 406 -12.77 20.85 11.93
N ALA A 407 -11.45 21.06 11.93
CA ALA A 407 -10.70 21.21 13.19
C ALA A 407 -11.21 22.37 14.04
N ILE A 408 -11.47 23.52 13.40
CA ILE A 408 -12.02 24.70 14.05
C ILE A 408 -13.47 24.47 14.52
N THR A 409 -14.31 23.87 13.68
CA THR A 409 -15.73 23.62 14.00
C THR A 409 -15.88 22.65 15.17
N ASN A 410 -15.03 21.62 15.25
CA ASN A 410 -15.01 20.69 16.37
C ASN A 410 -14.60 21.41 17.66
N ALA A 411 -13.55 22.23 17.60
CA ALA A 411 -13.09 23.01 18.75
C ALA A 411 -14.15 24.01 19.25
N THR A 412 -14.91 24.65 18.37
CA THR A 412 -16.00 25.56 18.78
C THR A 412 -17.23 24.84 19.31
N SER A 413 -17.48 23.60 18.85
CA SER A 413 -18.62 22.78 19.30
C SER A 413 -18.37 22.13 20.66
N GLY A 414 -17.15 21.65 20.90
CA GLY A 414 -16.78 20.97 22.16
C GLY A 414 -16.12 21.87 23.21
N GLY A 415 -15.62 23.04 22.81
CA GLY A 415 -14.84 23.93 23.67
C GLY A 415 -15.64 24.65 24.75
N SER A 416 -14.95 25.08 25.81
CA SER A 416 -15.52 25.96 26.83
C SER A 416 -15.77 27.38 26.29
N THR A 417 -16.51 28.19 27.04
CA THR A 417 -16.76 29.59 26.69
C THR A 417 -15.45 30.38 26.51
N GLU A 418 -14.46 30.15 27.37
CA GLU A 418 -13.15 30.79 27.34
C GLU A 418 -12.34 30.36 26.11
N GLN A 419 -12.36 29.07 25.78
CA GLN A 419 -11.72 28.54 24.58
C GLN A 419 -12.34 29.12 23.31
N ILE A 420 -13.67 29.19 23.24
CA ILE A 420 -14.37 29.80 22.10
C ILE A 420 -14.02 31.29 21.99
N LYS A 421 -13.99 32.03 23.10
CA LYS A 421 -13.56 33.44 23.12
C LYS A 421 -12.14 33.60 22.57
N TYR A 422 -11.20 32.73 22.98
CA TYR A 422 -9.85 32.72 22.44
C TYR A 422 -9.85 32.47 20.92
N LEU A 423 -10.58 31.47 20.44
CA LEU A 423 -10.70 31.20 19.00
C LEU A 423 -11.23 32.44 18.25
N VAL A 424 -12.28 33.09 18.74
CA VAL A 424 -12.81 34.32 18.13
C VAL A 424 -11.76 35.43 18.09
N GLN A 425 -11.00 35.63 19.17
CA GLN A 425 -9.93 36.63 19.23
C GLN A 425 -8.79 36.37 18.24
N GLN A 426 -8.53 35.10 17.89
CA GLN A 426 -7.56 34.73 16.85
C GLN A 426 -8.06 35.02 15.41
N GLY A 427 -9.29 35.51 15.23
CA GLY A 427 -9.87 35.86 13.92
C GLY A 427 -10.76 34.78 13.30
N THR A 428 -11.07 33.73 14.05
CA THR A 428 -11.81 32.55 13.56
C THR A 428 -13.22 32.89 13.05
N ALA A 429 -13.92 33.83 13.70
CA ALA A 429 -15.31 34.18 13.38
C ALA A 429 -15.48 34.82 11.99
N HIS A 430 -14.50 35.60 11.54
CA HIS A 430 -14.54 36.22 10.21
C HIS A 430 -14.22 35.23 9.09
N LEU A 431 -13.40 34.21 9.38
CA LEU A 431 -12.91 33.26 8.39
C LEU A 431 -13.90 32.11 8.13
N VAL A 432 -14.55 31.58 9.16
CA VAL A 432 -15.53 30.48 8.99
C VAL A 432 -16.79 30.93 8.23
N ALA A 433 -17.16 32.22 8.30
CA ALA A 433 -18.29 32.76 7.53
C ALA A 433 -17.97 32.99 6.03
N SER A 434 -16.70 32.87 5.63
CA SER A 434 -16.21 33.20 4.29
C SER A 434 -15.83 31.98 3.44
N VAL A 435 -15.78 30.80 4.06
CA VAL A 435 -15.55 29.48 3.45
C VAL A 435 -16.89 28.76 3.37
#